data_AF-A0A926I5H0-F1
#
_entry.id   AF-A0A926I5H0-F1
#
_cell.length_a   1.000
_cell.length_b   1.000
_cell.length_c   1.000
_cell.angle_alpha   90.00
_cell.angle_beta   90.00
_cell.angle_gamma   90.00
#
_symmetry.space_group_name_H-M   'P 1'
#
loop_
_entity.id
_entity.type
_entity.pdbx_description
1 polymer ?
#
loop_
_entity_poly.entity_id
_entity_poly.type
_entity_poly.pdbx_seq_one_letter_code
_entity_poly.pdbx_strand_id
1 'polypeptide(L)'
;MAKEQERAARKAREAQIEAAVDRLESQRPVLEEQRAQAAQEAYIRQQQALMNLPQQMSAAGIANSGLAESSLVGLDTSYGNQVNEITRAYQNALNDLNTNIAQVRANGDTSLADLEADYLKQVQNISLQQAQAAENERLLQQEYAAKLAAAGASYKPKLSLAQAQSLLDGGVDSDEARQAYQYYTGVAYSPKLSSEAQKFYDAMENRLQTNPANAYFAQDQILNEVAYAIQSQVDAGRITEQDARLLAQKYGIDIM
;
A
#
# COMPACT_ATOMS: atom_id res chain seq x y z
N MET A 1 60.76 15.53 42.60
CA MET A 1 61.21 14.57 41.57
C MET A 1 60.37 13.29 41.52
N ALA A 2 60.54 12.26 42.38
CA ALA A 2 59.76 11.00 42.26
C ALA A 2 58.22 11.17 42.42
N LYS A 3 57.78 11.97 43.40
CA LYS A 3 56.34 12.29 43.60
C LYS A 3 55.71 13.12 42.48
N GLU A 4 56.50 13.91 41.75
CA GLU A 4 56.01 14.68 40.60
C GLU A 4 55.86 13.80 39.36
N GLN A 5 56.81 12.90 39.12
CA GLN A 5 56.71 11.89 38.06
C GLN A 5 55.50 10.97 38.27
N GLU A 6 55.23 10.56 39.52
CA GLU A 6 54.08 9.71 39.83
C GLU A 6 52.73 10.42 39.64
N ARG A 7 52.64 11.72 39.98
CA ARG A 7 51.47 12.55 39.70
C ARG A 7 51.26 12.79 38.21
N ALA A 8 52.33 13.08 37.47
CA ALA A 8 52.27 13.25 36.02
C ALA A 8 51.83 11.96 35.32
N ALA A 9 52.34 10.81 35.76
CA ALA A 9 51.95 9.50 35.22
C ALA A 9 50.48 9.14 35.50
N ARG A 10 49.93 9.47 36.68
CA ARG A 10 48.50 9.27 36.97
C ARG A 10 47.62 10.16 36.10
N LYS A 11 47.93 11.45 36.00
CA LYS A 11 47.19 12.39 35.14
C LYS A 11 47.21 11.97 33.67
N ALA A 12 48.35 11.48 33.18
CA ALA A 12 48.46 10.99 31.82
C ALA A 12 47.56 9.77 31.56
N ARG A 13 47.48 8.83 32.53
CA ARG A 13 46.57 7.67 32.43
C ARG A 13 45.10 8.07 32.51
N GLU A 14 44.75 8.96 33.44
CA GLU A 14 43.37 9.48 33.56
C GLU A 14 42.93 10.16 32.25
N ALA A 15 43.78 11.01 31.66
CA ALA A 15 43.49 11.65 30.39
C ALA A 15 43.36 10.64 29.22
N GLN A 16 44.13 9.56 29.22
CA GLN A 16 43.99 8.48 28.24
C GLN A 16 42.66 7.73 28.38
N ILE A 17 42.25 7.45 29.61
CA ILE A 17 40.97 6.80 29.93
C ILE A 17 39.81 7.68 29.51
N GLU A 18 39.82 8.98 29.86
CA GLU A 18 38.77 9.91 29.45
C GLU A 18 38.68 10.04 27.93
N ALA A 19 39.80 10.19 27.23
CA ALA A 19 39.80 10.26 25.77
C ALA A 19 39.24 8.99 25.11
N ALA A 20 39.49 7.81 25.69
CA ALA A 20 38.93 6.55 25.22
C ALA A 20 37.41 6.47 25.50
N VAL A 21 36.97 6.90 26.67
CA VAL A 21 35.54 6.99 27.03
C VAL A 21 34.82 7.95 26.09
N ASP A 22 35.36 9.15 25.84
CA ASP A 22 34.74 10.14 24.96
C ASP A 22 34.55 9.62 23.53
N ARG A 23 35.53 8.85 23.02
CA ARG A 23 35.42 8.19 21.71
C ARG A 23 34.30 7.15 21.69
N LEU A 24 34.19 6.32 22.72
CA LEU A 24 33.10 5.34 22.82
C LEU A 24 31.74 6.05 22.98
N GLU A 25 31.66 7.08 23.81
CA GLU A 25 30.46 7.90 23.99
C GLU A 25 29.99 8.53 22.67
N SER A 26 30.93 8.92 21.79
CA SER A 26 30.61 9.45 20.46
C SER A 26 29.92 8.44 19.52
N GLN A 27 29.98 7.14 19.82
CA GLN A 27 29.31 6.09 19.04
C GLN A 27 27.81 5.98 19.38
N ARG A 28 27.41 6.43 20.58
CA ARG A 28 26.02 6.37 21.03
C ARG A 28 25.03 7.11 20.11
N PRO A 29 25.27 8.38 19.70
CA PRO A 29 24.37 9.06 18.76
C PRO A 29 24.30 8.38 17.39
N VAL A 30 25.38 7.74 16.94
CA VAL A 30 25.39 7.00 15.66
C VAL A 30 24.49 5.77 15.73
N LEU A 31 24.50 5.03 16.85
CA LEU A 31 23.57 3.91 17.06
C LEU A 31 22.10 4.38 17.10
N GLU A 32 21.84 5.52 17.73
CA GLU A 32 20.49 6.13 17.76
C GLU A 32 20.03 6.51 16.35
N GLU A 33 20.91 7.14 15.57
CA GLU A 33 20.63 7.54 14.19
C GLU A 33 20.34 6.31 13.31
N GLN A 34 21.15 5.25 13.41
CA GLN A 34 20.93 4.01 12.69
C GLN A 34 19.57 3.37 13.04
N ARG A 35 19.20 3.36 14.32
CA ARG A 35 17.88 2.89 14.77
C ARG A 35 16.75 3.73 14.17
N ALA A 36 16.91 5.05 14.16
CA ALA A 36 15.91 5.97 13.62
C ALA A 36 15.74 5.79 12.10
N GLN A 37 16.84 5.71 11.36
CA GLN A 37 16.85 5.44 9.91
C GLN A 37 16.19 4.09 9.62
N ALA A 38 16.55 3.03 10.35
CA ALA A 38 15.96 1.70 10.21
C ALA A 38 14.43 1.71 10.37
N ALA A 39 13.94 2.38 11.42
CA ALA A 39 12.52 2.46 11.73
C ALA A 39 11.77 3.30 10.67
N GLN A 40 12.40 4.39 10.20
CA GLN A 40 11.84 5.21 9.15
C GLN A 40 11.69 4.43 7.83
N GLU A 41 12.71 3.67 7.45
CA GLU A 41 12.63 2.83 6.24
C GLU A 41 11.56 1.74 6.36
N ALA A 42 11.45 1.08 7.52
CA ALA A 42 10.40 0.10 7.79
C ALA A 42 9.00 0.73 7.64
N TYR A 43 8.82 1.96 8.14
CA TYR A 43 7.58 2.70 7.98
C TYR A 43 7.29 3.04 6.51
N ILE A 44 8.29 3.53 5.77
CA ILE A 44 8.13 3.84 4.33
C ILE A 44 7.71 2.59 3.56
N ARG A 45 8.33 1.44 3.84
CA ARG A 45 7.97 0.15 3.22
C ARG A 45 6.54 -0.25 3.56
N GLN A 46 6.13 -0.13 4.83
CA GLN A 46 4.76 -0.39 5.24
C GLN A 46 3.75 0.49 4.48
N GLN A 47 4.02 1.79 4.36
CA GLN A 47 3.16 2.71 3.62
C GLN A 47 3.07 2.35 2.14
N GLN A 48 4.19 1.99 1.51
CA GLN A 48 4.18 1.52 0.11
C GLN A 48 3.36 0.23 -0.06
N ALA A 49 3.48 -0.71 0.89
CA ALA A 49 2.70 -1.95 0.86
C ALA A 49 1.20 -1.67 1.02
N LEU A 50 0.82 -0.80 1.97
CA LEU A 50 -0.57 -0.38 2.18
C LEU A 50 -1.16 0.35 0.97
N MET A 51 -0.38 1.21 0.30
CA MET A 51 -0.83 1.89 -0.92
C MET A 51 -1.08 0.92 -2.08
N ASN A 52 -0.21 -0.08 -2.26
CA ASN A 52 -0.31 -1.02 -3.37
C ASN A 52 -1.35 -2.13 -3.14
N LEU A 53 -1.70 -2.40 -1.88
CA LEU A 53 -2.55 -3.52 -1.48
C LEU A 53 -3.97 -3.47 -2.10
N PRO A 54 -4.73 -2.36 -2.05
CA PRO A 54 -6.06 -2.30 -2.64
C PRO A 54 -6.06 -2.60 -4.14
N GLN A 55 -5.10 -2.05 -4.88
CA GLN A 55 -4.99 -2.27 -6.33
C GLN A 55 -4.70 -3.74 -6.64
N GLN A 56 -3.81 -4.39 -5.88
CA GLN A 56 -3.53 -5.83 -6.03
C GLN A 56 -4.75 -6.68 -5.70
N MET A 57 -5.51 -6.32 -4.66
CA MET A 57 -6.71 -7.05 -4.26
C MET A 57 -7.87 -6.87 -5.25
N SER A 58 -8.06 -5.68 -5.81
CA SER A 58 -9.02 -5.42 -6.87
C SER A 58 -8.65 -6.18 -8.15
N ALA A 59 -7.37 -6.19 -8.53
CA ALA A 59 -6.88 -6.95 -9.69
C ALA A 59 -7.06 -8.47 -9.51
N ALA A 60 -6.93 -8.97 -8.27
CA ALA A 60 -7.19 -10.36 -7.93
C ALA A 60 -8.68 -10.67 -7.71
N GLY A 61 -9.57 -9.67 -7.74
CA GLY A 61 -11.01 -9.84 -7.52
C GLY A 61 -11.40 -10.22 -6.09
N ILE A 62 -10.53 -10.00 -5.11
CA ILE A 62 -10.76 -10.41 -3.71
C ILE A 62 -10.92 -9.23 -2.72
N ALA A 63 -11.07 -8.01 -3.25
CA ALA A 63 -11.19 -6.77 -2.48
C ALA A 63 -12.19 -6.83 -1.32
N ASN A 64 -13.31 -7.57 -1.49
CA ASN A 64 -14.39 -7.67 -0.51
C ASN A 64 -14.42 -9.02 0.25
N SER A 65 -13.30 -9.73 0.31
CA SER A 65 -13.19 -11.04 0.98
C SER A 65 -12.47 -10.96 2.34
N GLY A 66 -12.65 -11.92 3.24
CA GLY A 66 -11.90 -11.99 4.51
C GLY A 66 -10.37 -12.13 4.36
N LEU A 67 -9.89 -12.41 3.13
CA LEU A 67 -8.46 -12.33 2.80
C LEU A 67 -7.97 -10.89 2.82
N ALA A 68 -8.80 -9.90 2.43
CA ALA A 68 -8.50 -8.48 2.53
C ALA A 68 -8.05 -8.08 3.94
N GLU A 69 -8.88 -8.43 4.93
CA GLU A 69 -8.64 -8.13 6.34
C GLU A 69 -7.40 -8.86 6.85
N SER A 70 -7.24 -10.14 6.49
CA SER A 70 -6.06 -10.93 6.87
C SER A 70 -4.75 -10.34 6.32
N SER A 71 -4.82 -9.68 5.18
CA SER A 71 -3.67 -9.05 4.53
C SER A 71 -3.23 -7.77 5.24
N LEU A 72 -4.19 -6.94 5.64
CA LEU A 72 -3.93 -5.76 6.45
C LEU A 72 -3.33 -6.14 7.81
N VAL A 73 -3.88 -7.17 8.46
CA VAL A 73 -3.34 -7.70 9.72
C VAL A 73 -1.93 -8.25 9.54
N GLY A 74 -1.66 -8.94 8.43
CA GLY A 74 -0.33 -9.44 8.09
C GLY A 74 0.70 -8.32 7.92
N LEU A 75 0.35 -7.25 7.23
CA LEU A 75 1.23 -6.09 7.05
C LEU A 75 1.52 -5.36 8.37
N ASP A 76 0.50 -5.17 9.21
CA ASP A 76 0.67 -4.53 10.52
C ASP A 76 1.56 -5.37 11.45
N THR A 77 1.33 -6.69 11.46
CA THR A 77 2.15 -7.64 12.24
C THR A 77 3.60 -7.65 11.75
N SER A 78 3.83 -7.64 10.43
CA SER A 78 5.17 -7.60 9.84
C SER A 78 5.93 -6.35 10.26
N TYR A 79 5.30 -5.18 10.16
CA TYR A 79 5.89 -3.91 10.60
C TYR A 79 6.21 -3.92 12.10
N GLY A 80 5.25 -4.36 12.93
CA GLY A 80 5.46 -4.47 14.38
C GLY A 80 6.65 -5.37 14.75
N ASN A 81 6.79 -6.51 14.08
CA ASN A 81 7.94 -7.40 14.26
C ASN A 81 9.26 -6.73 13.86
N GLN A 82 9.29 -6.04 12.72
CA GLN A 82 10.49 -5.37 12.22
C GLN A 82 10.97 -4.25 13.16
N VAL A 83 10.05 -3.41 13.65
CA VAL A 83 10.38 -2.36 14.63
C VAL A 83 10.89 -2.96 15.94
N ASN A 84 10.30 -4.07 16.39
CA ASN A 84 10.76 -4.77 17.60
C ASN A 84 12.17 -5.34 17.43
N GLU A 85 12.49 -5.92 16.27
CA GLU A 85 13.82 -6.44 15.96
C GLU A 85 14.87 -5.33 15.93
N ILE A 86 14.57 -4.22 15.23
CA ILE A 86 15.43 -3.02 15.19
C ILE A 86 15.71 -2.51 16.61
N THR A 87 14.66 -2.44 17.44
CA THR A 87 14.77 -1.96 18.82
C THR A 87 15.65 -2.88 19.67
N ARG A 88 15.48 -4.20 19.54
CA ARG A 88 16.32 -5.19 20.25
C ARG A 88 17.79 -5.11 19.81
N ALA A 89 18.04 -4.97 18.52
CA ALA A 89 19.39 -4.85 17.99
C ALA A 89 20.11 -3.61 18.53
N TYR A 90 19.41 -2.47 18.53
CA TYR A 90 19.91 -1.23 19.13
C TYR A 90 20.18 -1.37 20.64
N GLN A 91 19.27 -1.98 21.40
CA GLN A 91 19.45 -2.20 22.84
C GLN A 91 20.68 -3.07 23.15
N ASN A 92 20.91 -4.12 22.35
CA ASN A 92 22.09 -4.98 22.50
C ASN A 92 23.38 -4.20 22.24
N ALA A 93 23.44 -3.44 21.13
CA ALA A 93 24.61 -2.60 20.81
C ALA A 93 24.87 -1.54 21.90
N LEU A 94 23.82 -0.93 22.44
CA LEU A 94 23.92 0.05 23.51
C LEU A 94 24.45 -0.57 24.82
N ASN A 95 23.98 -1.76 25.17
CA ASN A 95 24.45 -2.48 26.37
C ASN A 95 25.93 -2.87 26.26
N ASP A 96 26.35 -3.34 25.10
CA ASP A 96 27.74 -3.66 24.83
C ASP A 96 28.63 -2.40 24.88
N LEU A 97 28.18 -1.29 24.29
CA LEU A 97 28.87 0.00 24.38
C LEU A 97 29.05 0.45 25.83
N ASN A 98 27.99 0.37 26.64
CA ASN A 98 28.05 0.72 28.06
C ASN A 98 28.99 -0.20 28.84
N THR A 99 29.03 -1.49 28.50
CA THR A 99 29.96 -2.46 29.09
C THR A 99 31.41 -2.11 28.74
N ASN A 100 31.68 -1.75 27.48
CA ASN A 100 33.00 -1.32 27.03
C ASN A 100 33.47 -0.04 27.74
N ILE A 101 32.59 0.95 27.88
CA ILE A 101 32.86 2.18 28.65
C ILE A 101 33.18 1.84 30.11
N ALA A 102 32.41 0.97 30.75
CA ALA A 102 32.65 0.56 32.12
C ALA A 102 34.00 -0.16 32.29
N GLN A 103 34.38 -1.03 31.35
CA GLN A 103 35.67 -1.72 31.35
C GLN A 103 36.85 -0.76 31.17
N VAL A 104 36.74 0.20 30.25
CA VAL A 104 37.78 1.23 30.05
C VAL A 104 37.96 2.07 31.30
N ARG A 105 36.86 2.48 31.96
CA ARG A 105 36.91 3.22 33.23
C ARG A 105 37.52 2.41 34.38
N ALA A 106 37.28 1.10 34.42
CA ALA A 106 37.74 0.24 35.50
C ALA A 106 39.21 -0.18 35.35
N ASN A 107 39.63 -0.52 34.13
CA ASN A 107 40.90 -1.20 33.89
C ASN A 107 41.94 -0.33 33.18
N GLY A 108 41.51 0.68 32.40
CA GLY A 108 42.39 1.61 31.67
C GLY A 108 43.32 1.00 30.61
N ASP A 109 43.34 -0.32 30.47
CA ASP A 109 44.28 -1.10 29.63
C ASP A 109 43.60 -1.85 28.48
N THR A 110 42.34 -1.51 28.16
CA THR A 110 41.65 -2.12 27.02
C THR A 110 42.15 -1.49 25.71
N SER A 111 42.59 -2.32 24.75
CA SER A 111 42.95 -1.85 23.41
C SER A 111 41.73 -1.22 22.76
N LEU A 112 41.75 0.11 22.62
CA LEU A 112 40.68 0.87 21.97
C LEU A 112 40.38 0.34 20.55
N ALA A 113 41.40 -0.18 19.87
CA ALA A 113 41.25 -0.79 18.55
C ALA A 113 40.36 -2.04 18.56
N ASP A 114 40.41 -2.85 19.63
CA ASP A 114 39.56 -4.04 19.75
C ASP A 114 38.10 -3.63 20.01
N LEU A 115 37.90 -2.58 20.81
CA LEU A 115 36.57 -2.03 21.09
C LEU A 115 35.94 -1.37 19.85
N GLU A 116 36.74 -0.67 19.05
CA GLU A 116 36.29 -0.11 17.77
C GLU A 116 35.96 -1.23 16.75
N ALA A 117 36.73 -2.32 16.73
CA ALA A 117 36.43 -3.47 15.89
C ALA A 117 35.10 -4.15 16.29
N ASP A 118 34.82 -4.27 17.59
CA ASP A 118 33.55 -4.83 18.06
C ASP A 118 32.36 -3.90 17.78
N TYR A 119 32.53 -2.59 17.89
CA TYR A 119 31.54 -1.62 17.44
C TYR A 119 31.21 -1.75 15.95
N LEU A 120 32.24 -1.87 15.09
CA LEU A 120 32.03 -2.06 13.65
C LEU A 120 31.25 -3.35 13.34
N LYS A 121 31.48 -4.44 14.08
CA LYS A 121 30.69 -5.67 13.94
C LYS A 121 29.23 -5.47 14.34
N GLN A 122 28.95 -4.67 15.37
CA GLN A 122 27.57 -4.38 15.78
C GLN A 122 26.83 -3.56 14.72
N VAL A 123 27.46 -2.51 14.20
CA VAL A 123 26.91 -1.71 13.12
C VAL A 123 26.64 -2.57 11.87
N GLN A 124 27.58 -3.46 11.52
CA GLN A 124 27.37 -4.42 10.45
C GLN A 124 26.20 -5.37 10.73
N ASN A 125 26.05 -5.86 11.95
CA ASN A 125 24.93 -6.73 12.32
C ASN A 125 23.57 -6.03 12.18
N ILE A 126 23.46 -4.77 12.61
CA ILE A 126 22.23 -3.97 12.44
C ILE A 126 21.91 -3.81 10.94
N SER A 127 22.93 -3.50 10.14
CA SER A 127 22.79 -3.35 8.69
C SER A 127 22.40 -4.67 8.01
N LEU A 128 22.98 -5.79 8.46
CA LEU A 128 22.67 -7.12 7.93
C LEU A 128 21.23 -7.53 8.28
N GLN A 129 20.77 -7.24 9.50
CA GLN A 129 19.39 -7.49 9.91
C GLN A 129 18.39 -6.66 9.09
N GLN A 130 18.70 -5.40 8.79
CA GLN A 130 17.87 -4.61 7.87
C GLN A 130 17.79 -5.26 6.48
N ALA A 131 18.92 -5.69 5.93
CA ALA A 131 18.96 -6.33 4.61
C ALA A 131 18.15 -7.64 4.60
N GLN A 132 18.29 -8.47 5.63
CA GLN A 132 17.51 -9.69 5.80
C GLN A 132 16.02 -9.40 5.95
N ALA A 133 15.63 -8.38 6.71
CA ALA A 133 14.23 -8.01 6.86
C ALA A 133 13.62 -7.54 5.53
N ALA A 134 14.37 -6.76 4.74
CA ALA A 134 13.93 -6.33 3.41
C ALA A 134 13.78 -7.52 2.44
N GLU A 135 14.69 -8.50 2.50
CA GLU A 135 14.60 -9.72 1.69
C GLU A 135 13.41 -10.59 2.11
N ASN A 136 13.20 -10.75 3.42
CA ASN A 136 12.09 -11.51 3.97
C ASN A 136 10.74 -10.86 3.64
N GLU A 137 10.63 -9.52 3.69
CA GLU A 137 9.46 -8.79 3.20
C GLU A 137 9.23 -9.00 1.70
N ARG A 138 10.29 -8.99 0.89
CA ARG A 138 10.19 -9.22 -0.55
C ARG A 138 9.71 -10.63 -0.88
N LEU A 139 10.13 -11.61 -0.08
CA LEU A 139 9.60 -12.98 -0.14
C LEU A 139 8.13 -13.02 0.29
N LEU A 140 7.79 -12.35 1.40
CA LEU A 140 6.42 -12.26 1.90
C LEU A 140 5.49 -11.63 0.86
N GLN A 141 5.92 -10.57 0.18
CA GLN A 141 5.18 -9.93 -0.92
C GLN A 141 4.98 -10.87 -2.11
N GLN A 142 6.00 -11.65 -2.49
CA GLN A 142 5.88 -12.64 -3.55
C GLN A 142 4.92 -13.76 -3.18
N GLU A 143 5.02 -14.29 -1.95
CA GLU A 143 4.11 -15.32 -1.45
C GLU A 143 2.68 -14.77 -1.36
N TYR A 144 2.53 -13.52 -0.94
CA TYR A 144 1.26 -12.83 -0.86
C TYR A 144 0.64 -12.62 -2.26
N ALA A 145 1.42 -12.14 -3.23
CA ALA A 145 0.99 -12.03 -4.62
C ALA A 145 0.60 -13.41 -5.21
N ALA A 146 1.34 -14.47 -4.88
CA ALA A 146 0.99 -15.83 -5.27
C ALA A 146 -0.31 -16.31 -4.62
N LYS A 147 -0.55 -15.99 -3.33
CA LYS A 147 -1.81 -16.29 -2.62
C LYS A 147 -2.99 -15.52 -3.19
N LEU A 148 -2.82 -14.24 -3.52
CA LEU A 148 -3.80 -13.42 -4.23
C LEU A 148 -4.17 -14.04 -5.59
N ALA A 149 -3.16 -14.42 -6.38
CA ALA A 149 -3.37 -15.05 -7.68
C ALA A 149 -4.08 -16.40 -7.56
N ALA A 150 -3.67 -17.24 -6.60
CA ALA A 150 -4.31 -18.53 -6.34
C ALA A 150 -5.74 -18.38 -5.78
N ALA A 151 -5.99 -17.37 -4.95
CA ALA A 151 -7.30 -17.06 -4.43
C ALA A 151 -8.23 -16.54 -5.52
N GLY A 152 -7.75 -15.69 -6.44
CA GLY A 152 -8.51 -15.26 -7.62
C GLY A 152 -8.90 -16.44 -8.52
N ALA A 153 -8.05 -17.46 -8.64
CA ALA A 153 -8.36 -18.68 -9.39
C ALA A 153 -9.37 -19.61 -8.67
N SER A 154 -9.44 -19.57 -7.34
CA SER A 154 -10.33 -20.41 -6.53
C SER A 154 -11.60 -19.69 -6.05
N TYR A 155 -11.72 -18.40 -6.31
CA TYR A 155 -12.82 -17.56 -5.87
C TYR A 155 -14.12 -18.03 -6.53
N LYS A 156 -15.07 -18.52 -5.73
CA LYS A 156 -16.43 -18.82 -6.17
C LYS A 156 -17.37 -17.69 -5.70
N PRO A 157 -18.02 -16.96 -6.61
CA PRO A 157 -18.95 -15.89 -6.26
C PRO A 157 -20.14 -16.42 -5.45
N LYS A 158 -20.66 -15.59 -4.53
CA LYS A 158 -21.89 -15.90 -3.77
C LYS A 158 -23.15 -15.80 -4.63
N LEU A 159 -23.16 -14.85 -5.58
CA LEU A 159 -24.25 -14.68 -6.54
C LEU A 159 -24.12 -15.74 -7.63
N SER A 160 -25.25 -16.36 -7.99
CA SER A 160 -25.31 -17.15 -9.23
C SER A 160 -25.24 -16.25 -10.46
N LEU A 161 -24.90 -16.81 -11.63
CA LEU A 161 -24.90 -16.06 -12.90
C LEU A 161 -26.23 -15.31 -13.13
N ALA A 162 -27.37 -15.96 -12.87
CA ALA A 162 -28.68 -15.36 -13.08
C ALA A 162 -28.96 -14.17 -12.14
N GLN A 163 -28.53 -14.27 -10.87
CA GLN A 163 -28.67 -13.16 -9.92
C GLN A 163 -27.72 -12.01 -10.27
N ALA A 164 -26.49 -12.32 -10.68
CA ALA A 164 -25.53 -11.33 -11.15
C ALA A 164 -26.05 -10.59 -12.38
N GLN A 165 -26.56 -11.31 -13.39
CA GLN A 165 -27.17 -10.73 -14.58
C GLN A 165 -28.37 -9.86 -14.23
N SER A 166 -29.28 -10.33 -13.37
CA SER A 166 -30.45 -9.56 -12.96
C SER A 166 -30.09 -8.25 -12.25
N LEU A 167 -29.02 -8.23 -11.45
CA LEU A 167 -28.55 -7.01 -10.78
C LEU A 167 -27.93 -6.04 -11.79
N LEU A 168 -27.05 -6.55 -12.65
CA LEU A 168 -26.35 -5.76 -13.65
C LEU A 168 -27.29 -5.17 -14.71
N ASP A 169 -28.26 -5.95 -15.19
CA ASP A 169 -29.29 -5.51 -16.13
C ASP A 169 -30.30 -4.57 -15.46
N GLY A 170 -30.47 -4.69 -14.14
CA GLY A 170 -31.28 -3.78 -13.31
C GLY A 170 -30.59 -2.47 -12.94
N GLY A 171 -29.39 -2.20 -13.46
CA GLY A 171 -28.64 -0.98 -13.19
C GLY A 171 -27.82 -1.00 -11.90
N VAL A 172 -27.75 -2.14 -11.20
CA VAL A 172 -26.98 -2.32 -9.97
C VAL A 172 -25.60 -2.89 -10.34
N ASP A 173 -24.72 -2.00 -10.82
CA ASP A 173 -23.32 -2.34 -11.14
C ASP A 173 -22.48 -2.47 -9.86
N SER A 174 -22.64 -3.59 -9.15
CA SER A 174 -21.84 -3.91 -7.97
C SER A 174 -20.62 -4.75 -8.33
N ASP A 175 -19.54 -4.59 -7.56
CA ASP A 175 -18.33 -5.41 -7.70
C ASP A 175 -18.64 -6.91 -7.60
N GLU A 176 -19.51 -7.31 -6.67
CA GLU A 176 -19.93 -8.71 -6.53
C GLU A 176 -20.67 -9.23 -7.76
N ALA A 177 -21.52 -8.40 -8.37
CA ALA A 177 -22.28 -8.79 -9.55
C ALA A 177 -21.37 -8.92 -10.78
N ARG A 178 -20.43 -7.98 -10.98
CA ARG A 178 -19.43 -8.05 -12.06
C ARG A 178 -18.50 -9.25 -11.92
N GLN A 179 -17.98 -9.47 -10.72
CA GLN A 179 -17.09 -10.61 -10.44
C GLN A 179 -17.82 -11.94 -10.64
N ALA A 180 -19.09 -12.03 -10.23
CA ALA A 180 -19.92 -13.20 -10.49
C ALA A 180 -20.15 -13.43 -11.98
N TYR A 181 -20.50 -12.37 -12.73
CA TYR A 181 -20.68 -12.45 -14.17
C TYR A 181 -19.40 -12.91 -14.88
N GLN A 182 -18.26 -12.31 -14.55
CA GLN A 182 -16.96 -12.66 -15.16
C GLN A 182 -16.52 -14.07 -14.80
N TYR A 183 -16.71 -14.51 -13.56
CA TYR A 183 -16.38 -15.87 -13.13
C TYR A 183 -17.14 -16.94 -13.94
N TYR A 184 -18.44 -16.75 -14.16
CA TYR A 184 -19.27 -17.73 -14.86
C TYR A 184 -19.20 -17.65 -16.39
N THR A 185 -18.98 -16.46 -16.95
CA THR A 185 -18.96 -16.26 -18.41
C THR A 185 -17.55 -16.24 -19.01
N GLY A 186 -16.52 -16.00 -18.18
CA GLY A 186 -15.16 -15.75 -18.64
C GLY A 186 -14.97 -14.39 -19.32
N VAL A 187 -16.00 -13.53 -19.34
CA VAL A 187 -16.00 -12.25 -20.05
C VAL A 187 -16.26 -11.12 -19.05
N ALA A 188 -15.50 -10.04 -19.15
CA ALA A 188 -15.76 -8.83 -18.36
C ALA A 188 -17.14 -8.28 -18.73
N TYR A 189 -17.96 -7.95 -17.73
CA TYR A 189 -19.28 -7.38 -17.98
C TYR A 189 -19.12 -6.03 -18.69
N SER A 190 -19.73 -5.91 -19.85
CA SER A 190 -19.88 -4.64 -20.57
C SER A 190 -21.34 -4.20 -20.43
N PRO A 191 -21.63 -3.08 -19.76
CA PRO A 191 -22.99 -2.62 -19.57
C PRO A 191 -23.66 -2.37 -20.92
N LYS A 192 -24.84 -2.96 -21.12
CA LYS A 192 -25.67 -2.82 -22.32
C LYS A 192 -26.92 -2.02 -21.98
N LEU A 193 -27.48 -1.35 -22.99
CA LEU A 193 -28.80 -0.74 -22.84
C LEU A 193 -29.81 -1.82 -22.51
N SER A 194 -30.69 -1.53 -21.54
CA SER A 194 -31.89 -2.31 -21.31
C SER A 194 -32.77 -2.33 -22.57
N SER A 195 -33.71 -3.29 -22.65
CA SER A 195 -34.64 -3.36 -23.79
C SER A 195 -35.47 -2.07 -23.92
N GLU A 196 -35.86 -1.48 -22.79
CA GLU A 196 -36.59 -0.21 -22.71
C GLU A 196 -35.71 0.97 -23.16
N ALA A 197 -34.45 1.02 -22.73
CA ALA A 197 -33.52 2.05 -23.17
C ALA A 197 -33.14 1.91 -24.65
N GLN A 198 -33.07 0.68 -25.19
CA GLN A 198 -32.86 0.44 -26.61
C GLN A 198 -34.06 0.93 -27.43
N LYS A 199 -35.30 0.66 -27.00
CA LYS A 199 -36.50 1.21 -27.65
C LYS A 199 -36.51 2.73 -27.65
N PHE A 200 -36.10 3.34 -26.54
CA PHE A 200 -35.94 4.80 -26.45
C PHE A 200 -34.88 5.30 -27.43
N TYR A 201 -33.71 4.65 -27.48
CA TYR A 201 -32.64 4.98 -28.42
C TYR A 201 -33.15 4.97 -29.87
N ASP A 202 -33.77 3.86 -30.29
CA ASP A 202 -34.26 3.70 -31.66
C ASP A 202 -35.35 4.74 -32.02
N ALA A 203 -36.27 5.03 -31.08
CA ALA A 203 -37.32 6.03 -31.28
C ALA A 203 -36.76 7.45 -31.36
N MET A 204 -35.76 7.77 -30.54
CA MET A 204 -35.09 9.06 -30.55
C MET A 204 -34.29 9.24 -31.84
N GLU A 205 -33.53 8.24 -32.27
CA GLU A 205 -32.77 8.27 -33.52
C GLU A 205 -33.70 8.50 -34.73
N ASN A 206 -34.84 7.80 -34.78
CA ASN A 206 -35.85 8.00 -35.82
C ASN A 206 -36.42 9.44 -35.80
N ARG A 207 -36.74 9.96 -34.62
CA ARG A 207 -37.21 11.35 -34.45
C ARG A 207 -36.15 12.36 -34.90
N LEU A 208 -34.89 12.11 -34.58
CA LEU A 208 -33.77 12.98 -34.96
C LEU A 208 -33.59 13.04 -36.48
N GLN A 209 -33.81 11.93 -37.17
CA GLN A 209 -33.68 11.83 -38.64
C GLN A 209 -34.90 12.36 -39.40
N THR A 210 -36.12 12.19 -38.86
CA THR A 210 -37.36 12.47 -39.59
C THR A 210 -37.96 13.84 -39.31
N ASN A 211 -37.54 14.52 -38.23
CA ASN A 211 -38.08 15.83 -37.89
C ASN A 211 -37.45 16.93 -38.76
N PRO A 212 -38.19 17.55 -39.70
CA PRO A 212 -37.64 18.58 -40.59
C PRO A 212 -37.23 19.85 -39.84
N ALA A 213 -37.72 20.06 -38.61
CA ALA A 213 -37.30 21.17 -37.76
C ALA A 213 -35.84 21.06 -37.31
N ASN A 214 -35.29 19.84 -37.25
CA ASN A 214 -33.89 19.60 -36.83
C ASN A 214 -32.87 20.20 -37.81
N ALA A 215 -33.25 20.44 -39.06
CA ALA A 215 -32.40 21.14 -40.03
C ALA A 215 -32.15 22.61 -39.68
N TYR A 216 -32.94 23.18 -38.76
CA TYR A 216 -32.89 24.60 -38.38
C TYR A 216 -32.36 24.83 -36.96
N PHE A 217 -32.08 23.77 -36.20
CA PHE A 217 -31.54 23.87 -34.85
C PHE A 217 -30.02 23.69 -34.83
N ALA A 218 -29.34 24.43 -33.96
CA ALA A 218 -27.93 24.17 -33.69
C ALA A 218 -27.77 22.79 -33.03
N GLN A 219 -26.66 22.11 -33.30
CA GLN A 219 -26.42 20.76 -32.79
C GLN A 219 -26.48 20.68 -31.26
N ASP A 220 -26.02 21.71 -30.55
CA ASP A 220 -26.10 21.80 -29.09
C ASP A 220 -27.55 21.87 -28.58
N GLN A 221 -28.48 22.46 -29.34
CA GLN A 221 -29.89 22.51 -28.97
C GLN A 221 -30.55 21.12 -29.09
N ILE A 222 -30.17 20.37 -30.12
CA ILE A 222 -30.62 19.00 -30.34
C ILE A 222 -30.09 18.09 -29.22
N LEU A 223 -28.81 18.22 -28.86
CA LEU A 223 -28.19 17.43 -27.79
C LEU A 223 -28.79 17.74 -26.42
N ASN A 224 -29.10 19.00 -26.12
CA ASN A 224 -29.79 19.38 -24.88
C ASN A 224 -31.21 18.78 -24.80
N GLU A 225 -31.93 18.73 -25.93
CA GLU A 225 -33.25 18.09 -25.97
C GLU A 225 -33.15 16.57 -25.72
N VAL A 226 -32.14 15.92 -26.30
CA VAL A 226 -31.87 14.50 -26.08
C VAL A 226 -31.50 14.25 -24.61
N ALA A 227 -30.64 15.08 -24.01
CA ALA A 227 -30.28 14.98 -22.60
C ALA A 227 -31.50 15.10 -21.68
N TYR A 228 -32.37 16.09 -21.94
CA TYR A 228 -33.62 16.28 -21.19
C TYR A 228 -34.57 15.09 -21.34
N ALA A 229 -34.68 14.54 -22.55
CA ALA A 229 -35.53 13.38 -22.81
C ALA A 229 -35.01 12.12 -22.11
N ILE A 230 -33.68 11.91 -22.06
CA ILE A 230 -33.05 10.83 -21.29
C ILE A 230 -33.39 11.00 -19.81
N GLN A 231 -33.15 12.18 -19.23
CA GLN A 231 -33.44 12.46 -17.81
C GLN A 231 -34.91 12.23 -17.48
N SER A 232 -35.82 12.66 -18.35
CA SER A 232 -37.25 12.43 -18.17
C SER A 232 -37.63 10.94 -18.15
N GLN A 233 -36.94 10.07 -18.90
CA GLN A 233 -37.17 8.62 -18.81
C GLN A 233 -36.64 8.03 -17.50
N VAL A 234 -35.54 8.57 -16.97
CA VAL A 234 -35.00 8.19 -15.64
C VAL A 234 -35.97 8.60 -14.54
N ASP A 235 -36.42 9.85 -14.54
CA ASP A 235 -37.37 10.39 -13.55
C ASP A 235 -38.72 9.65 -13.58
N ALA A 236 -39.13 9.18 -14.76
CA ALA A 236 -40.32 8.35 -14.94
C ALA A 236 -40.12 6.87 -14.53
N GLY A 237 -38.90 6.48 -14.13
CA GLY A 237 -38.56 5.11 -13.76
C GLY A 237 -38.62 4.11 -14.91
N ARG A 238 -38.57 4.57 -16.17
CA ARG A 238 -38.68 3.72 -17.37
C ARG A 238 -37.34 3.17 -17.82
N ILE A 239 -36.27 3.89 -17.55
CA ILE A 239 -34.89 3.48 -17.79
C ILE A 239 -34.07 3.73 -16.52
N THR A 240 -32.96 3.02 -16.36
CA THR A 240 -32.07 3.17 -15.20
C THR A 240 -31.10 4.34 -15.37
N GLU A 241 -30.44 4.77 -14.28
CA GLU A 241 -29.33 5.73 -14.39
C GLU A 241 -28.16 5.19 -15.21
N GLN A 242 -27.93 3.87 -15.17
CA GLN A 242 -26.93 3.21 -16.01
C GLN A 242 -27.31 3.31 -17.49
N ASP A 243 -28.59 3.11 -17.84
CA ASP A 243 -29.08 3.31 -19.19
C ASP A 243 -28.89 4.76 -19.66
N ALA A 244 -29.16 5.73 -18.79
CA ALA A 244 -28.96 7.15 -19.11
C ALA A 244 -27.50 7.46 -19.46
N ARG A 245 -26.55 6.97 -18.65
CA ARG A 245 -25.10 7.11 -18.90
C ARG A 245 -24.68 6.48 -20.23
N LEU A 246 -25.18 5.28 -20.53
CA LEU A 246 -24.90 4.60 -21.80
C LEU A 246 -25.51 5.33 -23.00
N LEU A 247 -26.74 5.84 -22.87
CA LEU A 247 -27.40 6.63 -23.90
C LEU A 247 -26.63 7.92 -24.18
N ALA A 248 -26.21 8.64 -23.14
CA ALA A 248 -25.45 9.86 -23.32
C ALA A 248 -24.09 9.61 -23.99
N GLN A 249 -23.38 8.54 -23.64
CA GLN A 249 -22.17 8.14 -24.38
C GLN A 249 -22.44 7.90 -25.86
N LYS A 250 -23.56 7.23 -26.20
CA LYS A 250 -23.94 6.99 -27.61
C LYS A 250 -24.25 8.28 -28.37
N TYR A 251 -24.82 9.28 -27.69
CA TYR A 251 -25.14 10.58 -28.27
C TYR A 251 -23.99 11.61 -28.16
N GLY A 252 -22.88 11.28 -27.51
CA GLY A 252 -21.77 12.21 -27.26
C GLY A 252 -22.12 13.34 -26.29
N ILE A 253 -23.02 13.08 -25.34
CA ILE A 253 -23.50 14.04 -24.35
C ILE A 253 -22.76 13.79 -23.02
N ASP A 254 -22.24 14.84 -22.40
CA ASP A 254 -21.83 14.80 -21.00
C ASP A 254 -23.04 15.06 -20.11
N ILE A 255 -23.44 14.07 -19.31
CA ILE A 255 -24.44 14.24 -18.24
C ILE A 255 -23.68 14.46 -16.93
N MET A 256 -24.02 15.52 -16.21
CA MET A 256 -23.53 15.79 -14.84
C MET A 256 -24.19 14.86 -13.83
#